data_AF-A0A3N5L0K1-F1
#
_entry.id   AF-A0A3N5L0K1-F1
#
_cell.length_a   1.000
_cell.length_b   1.000
_cell.length_c   1.000
_cell.angle_alpha   90.00
_cell.angle_beta   90.00
_cell.angle_gamma   90.00
#
_symmetry.space_group_name_H-M   'P 1'
#
loop_
_entity.id
_entity.type
_entity.pdbx_description
1 polymer ?
#
loop_
_entity_poly.entity_id
_entity_poly.type
_entity_poly.pdbx_seq_one_letter_code
_entity_poly.pdbx_strand_id
1 'polypeptide(L)'
;RLMLINAESAKESTGHGSPLPHLVHGGPGRAGGGEELGGIRSVLKYMQRTALQGSPTTLSRVCGVWMTGAHGPAAEVHPFRKFFEELQIGETLLTHRRTISEADIVNFAGVSGDHFYAHMDDIAARESIFERRVAHGYFIIAAAAGLFVDPAPGPVLANYGLDELRFTKPVYIGDTIQVRLACKQKTPKTEDQGVVSWGVEVLNQNQEIVASYTVLTLVRRKAVSAPTKAEELVKHG
;
A
#
# COMPACT_ATOMS: atom_id res chain seq x y z
N ARG A 1 -27.81 12.54 13.11
CA ARG A 1 -26.88 12.05 14.18
C ARG A 1 -27.69 11.70 15.41
N LEU A 2 -27.39 10.57 16.08
CA LEU A 2 -27.85 10.28 17.43
C LEU A 2 -26.67 10.49 18.39
N MET A 3 -26.91 11.11 19.55
CA MET A 3 -25.90 11.34 20.58
C MET A 3 -26.36 10.65 21.86
N LEU A 4 -25.64 9.61 22.28
CA LEU A 4 -25.90 8.90 23.52
C LEU A 4 -24.98 9.47 24.60
N ILE A 5 -25.55 10.12 25.61
CA ILE A 5 -24.81 10.81 26.66
C ILE A 5 -24.85 10.00 27.95
N ASN A 6 -23.69 9.81 28.57
CA ASN A 6 -23.54 9.23 29.91
C ASN A 6 -22.40 9.96 30.66
N ALA A 7 -22.12 9.56 31.90
CA ALA A 7 -21.08 10.18 32.72
C ALA A 7 -19.65 10.03 32.15
N GLU A 8 -19.42 9.01 31.33
CA GLU A 8 -18.11 8.79 30.67
C GLU A 8 -17.92 9.78 29.52
N SER A 9 -18.92 9.90 28.63
CA SER A 9 -18.84 10.78 27.46
C SER A 9 -18.99 12.26 27.80
N ALA A 10 -19.68 12.60 28.90
CA ALA A 10 -19.95 13.99 29.28
C ALA A 10 -18.68 14.83 29.55
N LYS A 11 -17.58 14.21 29.96
CA LYS A 11 -16.34 14.92 30.36
C LYS A 11 -15.68 15.67 29.20
N GLU A 12 -15.74 15.11 28.00
CA GLU A 12 -15.06 15.63 26.80
C GLU A 12 -16.02 15.81 25.62
N SER A 13 -17.32 15.69 25.88
CA SER A 13 -18.35 15.86 24.88
C SER A 13 -18.38 17.30 24.35
N THR A 14 -18.43 17.44 23.02
CA THR A 14 -18.65 18.73 22.35
C THR A 14 -20.10 19.21 22.45
N GLY A 15 -20.98 18.45 23.11
CA GLY A 15 -22.41 18.74 23.22
C GLY A 15 -23.22 18.43 21.96
N HIS A 16 -24.53 18.71 22.04
CA HIS A 16 -25.49 18.48 20.95
C HIS A 16 -25.42 19.57 19.87
N GLY A 17 -25.24 20.84 20.28
CA GLY A 17 -25.35 22.02 19.40
C GLY A 17 -24.11 22.31 18.55
N SER A 18 -23.07 21.49 18.63
CA SER A 18 -21.82 21.66 17.88
C SER A 18 -21.72 20.59 16.79
N PRO A 19 -22.19 20.86 15.56
CA PRO A 19 -22.00 19.94 14.44
C PRO A 19 -20.52 19.87 14.08
N LEU A 20 -19.94 18.67 14.12
CA LEU A 20 -18.51 18.48 13.85
C LEU A 20 -18.24 18.35 12.35
N PRO A 21 -17.15 18.92 11.81
CA PRO A 21 -16.86 18.90 10.36
C PRO A 21 -16.79 17.49 9.75
N HIS A 22 -16.36 16.50 10.52
CA HIS A 22 -16.22 15.11 10.08
C HIS A 22 -17.51 14.28 10.24
N LEU A 23 -18.54 14.82 10.88
CA LEU A 23 -19.83 14.16 11.06
C LEU A 23 -20.85 14.69 10.06
N VAL A 24 -21.69 13.81 9.54
CA VAL A 24 -22.81 14.19 8.69
C VAL A 24 -23.79 15.07 9.47
N HIS A 25 -24.10 16.24 8.91
CA HIS A 25 -25.12 17.16 9.40
C HIS A 25 -26.26 17.24 8.38
N GLY A 26 -27.46 16.87 8.78
CA GLY A 26 -28.61 16.79 7.88
C GLY A 26 -29.53 15.65 8.27
N GLY A 27 -30.64 15.54 7.55
CA GLY A 27 -31.63 14.50 7.81
C GLY A 27 -32.78 14.51 6.82
N PRO A 28 -33.52 13.40 6.73
CA PRO A 28 -34.65 13.26 5.81
C PRO A 28 -35.85 14.14 6.22
N GLY A 29 -36.81 14.28 5.31
CA GLY A 29 -38.11 14.91 5.58
C GLY A 29 -38.00 16.39 5.94
N ARG A 30 -38.57 16.79 7.10
CA ARG A 30 -38.59 18.19 7.56
C ARG A 30 -37.20 18.77 7.83
N ALA A 31 -36.16 17.94 7.93
CA ALA A 31 -34.77 18.37 8.07
C ALA A 31 -34.09 18.73 6.72
N GLY A 32 -34.82 18.68 5.59
CA GLY A 32 -34.38 19.17 4.28
C GLY A 32 -33.94 18.10 3.30
N GLY A 33 -33.80 16.84 3.72
CA GLY A 33 -33.45 15.70 2.84
C GLY A 33 -31.97 15.63 2.43
N GLY A 34 -31.26 16.75 2.51
CA GLY A 34 -29.84 16.85 2.22
C GLY A 34 -28.94 16.43 3.39
N GLU A 35 -27.65 16.38 3.07
CA GLU A 35 -26.57 16.23 4.06
C GLU A 35 -25.50 17.30 3.78
N GLU A 36 -24.82 17.74 4.81
CA GLU A 36 -23.71 18.68 4.79
C GLU A 36 -22.64 18.19 5.78
N LEU A 37 -21.46 18.81 5.74
CA LEU A 37 -20.29 18.31 6.48
C LEU A 37 -20.01 16.82 6.16
N GLY A 38 -19.55 16.02 7.11
CA GLY A 38 -19.25 14.60 6.88
C GLY A 38 -17.89 14.34 6.23
N GLY A 39 -16.92 15.24 6.47
CA GLY A 39 -15.55 15.10 5.98
C GLY A 39 -15.49 15.04 4.46
N ILE A 40 -14.89 13.99 3.89
CA ILE A 40 -14.77 13.84 2.44
C ILE A 40 -16.13 13.74 1.72
N ARG A 41 -17.20 13.33 2.42
CA ARG A 41 -18.53 13.17 1.81
C ARG A 41 -19.11 14.51 1.31
N SER A 42 -18.86 15.62 1.99
CA SER A 42 -19.31 16.94 1.51
C SER A 42 -18.59 17.33 0.22
N VAL A 43 -17.29 17.08 0.14
CA VAL A 43 -16.47 17.37 -1.06
C VAL A 43 -17.02 16.64 -2.28
N LEU A 44 -17.40 15.37 -2.11
CA LEU A 44 -17.95 14.56 -3.21
C LEU A 44 -19.25 15.10 -3.81
N LYS A 45 -19.99 15.99 -3.12
CA LYS A 45 -21.19 16.64 -3.66
C LYS A 45 -20.88 17.71 -4.69
N TYR A 46 -19.67 18.26 -4.63
CA TYR A 46 -19.17 19.27 -5.56
C TYR A 46 -18.30 18.67 -6.68
N MET A 47 -18.17 17.35 -6.72
CA MET A 47 -17.44 16.63 -7.75
C MET A 47 -18.40 15.81 -8.61
N GLN A 48 -18.11 15.72 -9.91
CA GLN A 48 -18.81 14.78 -10.78
C GLN A 48 -18.15 13.40 -10.66
N ARG A 49 -18.90 12.42 -10.19
CA ARG A 49 -18.44 11.02 -10.23
C ARG A 49 -18.63 10.48 -11.65
N THR A 50 -17.56 9.94 -12.21
CA THR A 50 -17.54 9.33 -13.55
C THR A 50 -16.94 7.94 -13.47
N ALA A 51 -17.65 6.94 -14.00
CA ALA A 51 -17.12 5.59 -14.13
C ALA A 51 -16.24 5.51 -15.39
N LEU A 52 -14.94 5.30 -15.20
CA LEU A 52 -14.00 5.08 -16.30
C LEU A 52 -13.81 3.57 -16.50
N GLN A 53 -13.88 3.12 -17.74
CA GLN A 53 -13.58 1.75 -18.13
C GLN A 53 -12.38 1.72 -19.07
N GLY A 54 -11.52 0.72 -18.93
CA GLY A 54 -10.31 0.57 -19.73
C GLY A 54 -9.39 -0.47 -19.13
N SER A 55 -8.25 -0.70 -19.80
CA SER A 55 -7.21 -1.56 -19.24
C SER A 55 -6.63 -0.96 -17.94
N PRO A 56 -6.15 -1.77 -16.98
CA PRO A 56 -5.48 -1.26 -15.78
C PRO A 56 -4.33 -0.30 -16.10
N THR A 57 -3.58 -0.56 -17.17
CA THR A 57 -2.49 0.30 -17.66
C THR A 57 -3.00 1.68 -18.06
N THR A 58 -4.08 1.75 -18.84
CA THR A 58 -4.68 3.02 -19.28
C THR A 58 -5.25 3.78 -18.09
N LEU A 59 -6.02 3.10 -17.24
CA LEU A 59 -6.63 3.70 -16.06
C LEU A 59 -5.58 4.22 -15.08
N SER A 60 -4.47 3.50 -14.91
CA SER A 60 -3.37 3.94 -14.04
C SER A 60 -2.77 5.27 -14.48
N ARG A 61 -2.57 5.46 -15.79
CA ARG A 61 -2.04 6.69 -16.37
C ARG A 61 -3.03 7.85 -16.25
N VAL A 62 -4.30 7.58 -16.51
CA VAL A 62 -5.37 8.61 -16.42
C VAL A 62 -5.59 9.05 -14.98
N CYS A 63 -5.60 8.11 -14.04
CA CYS A 63 -5.85 8.40 -12.62
C CYS A 63 -4.61 8.87 -11.86
N GLY A 64 -3.41 8.73 -12.44
CA GLY A 64 -2.16 9.05 -11.75
C GLY A 64 -1.89 8.17 -10.53
N VAL A 65 -2.42 6.94 -10.52
CA VAL A 65 -2.26 5.94 -9.46
C VAL A 65 -2.14 4.58 -10.12
N TRP A 66 -1.09 3.81 -9.83
CA TRP A 66 -0.95 2.46 -10.38
C TRP A 66 -2.05 1.53 -9.85
N MET A 67 -2.56 0.67 -10.72
CA MET A 67 -3.54 -0.36 -10.42
C MET A 67 -2.94 -1.75 -10.63
N THR A 68 -3.37 -2.73 -9.84
CA THR A 68 -2.96 -4.13 -9.98
C THR A 68 -3.09 -4.61 -11.42
N GLY A 69 -2.07 -5.31 -11.93
CA GLY A 69 -1.98 -5.77 -13.31
C GLY A 69 -1.62 -4.69 -14.34
N ALA A 70 -1.40 -3.44 -13.96
CA ALA A 70 -0.94 -2.40 -14.88
C ALA A 70 0.54 -2.58 -15.23
N HIS A 71 0.87 -2.42 -16.52
CA HIS A 71 2.25 -2.42 -16.99
C HIS A 71 2.85 -1.02 -16.93
N GLY A 72 4.12 -0.96 -16.55
CA GLY A 72 4.89 0.28 -16.54
C GLY A 72 6.36 0.02 -16.87
N PRO A 73 7.16 1.09 -17.02
CA PRO A 73 8.57 0.95 -17.34
C PRO A 73 9.29 0.15 -16.24
N ALA A 74 10.25 -0.67 -16.65
CA ALA A 74 11.17 -1.30 -15.72
C ALA A 74 12.13 -0.23 -15.17
N ALA A 75 12.38 -0.26 -13.87
CA ALA A 75 13.29 0.65 -13.22
C ALA A 75 14.74 0.36 -13.64
N GLU A 76 15.42 1.36 -14.20
CA GLU A 76 16.85 1.25 -14.56
C GLU A 76 17.74 1.15 -13.30
N VAL A 77 17.33 1.83 -12.23
CA VAL A 77 17.96 1.82 -10.92
C VAL A 77 16.92 1.38 -9.90
N HIS A 78 17.35 0.60 -8.90
CA HIS A 78 16.48 0.13 -7.82
C HIS A 78 15.64 1.28 -7.24
N PRO A 79 14.30 1.22 -7.24
CA PRO A 79 13.45 2.36 -6.86
C PRO A 79 13.71 2.90 -5.45
N PHE A 80 14.12 2.05 -4.50
CA PHE A 80 14.46 2.51 -3.13
C PHE A 80 15.74 3.37 -3.05
N ARG A 81 16.52 3.46 -4.13
CA ARG A 81 17.69 4.36 -4.23
C ARG A 81 17.32 5.74 -4.75
N LYS A 82 16.08 5.93 -5.22
CA LYS A 82 15.61 7.18 -5.80
C LYS A 82 14.97 8.07 -4.73
N PHE A 83 15.21 9.37 -4.83
CA PHE A 83 14.49 10.36 -4.05
C PHE A 83 13.04 10.48 -4.55
N PHE A 84 12.19 11.08 -3.72
CA PHE A 84 10.77 11.24 -4.02
C PHE A 84 10.52 11.83 -5.41
N GLU A 85 11.24 12.86 -5.84
CA GLU A 85 11.05 13.54 -7.13
C GLU A 85 11.41 12.65 -8.33
N GLU A 86 12.33 11.71 -8.17
CA GLU A 86 12.84 10.84 -9.25
C GLU A 86 11.94 9.61 -9.49
N LEU A 87 11.07 9.29 -8.53
CA LEU A 87 10.12 8.19 -8.65
C LEU A 87 8.98 8.54 -9.60
N GLN A 88 8.70 7.64 -10.53
CA GLN A 88 7.58 7.78 -11.46
C GLN A 88 6.47 6.79 -11.09
N ILE A 89 5.23 7.27 -11.06
CA ILE A 89 4.08 6.40 -10.80
C ILE A 89 3.97 5.37 -11.92
N GLY A 90 3.85 4.10 -11.53
CA GLY A 90 3.84 2.95 -12.42
C GLY A 90 5.23 2.41 -12.79
N GLU A 91 6.34 3.05 -12.40
CA GLU A 91 7.66 2.43 -12.52
C GLU A 91 7.73 1.14 -11.69
N THR A 92 8.31 0.08 -12.28
CA THR A 92 8.30 -1.27 -11.70
C THR A 92 9.70 -1.86 -11.51
N LEU A 93 9.89 -2.57 -10.40
CA LEU A 93 11.01 -3.47 -10.16
C LEU A 93 10.49 -4.90 -10.17
N LEU A 94 11.09 -5.76 -11.01
CA LEU A 94 10.89 -7.20 -10.94
C LEU A 94 12.13 -7.82 -10.29
N THR A 95 11.95 -8.47 -9.13
CA THR A 95 13.07 -8.98 -8.34
C THR A 95 13.67 -10.25 -8.94
N HIS A 96 14.79 -10.71 -8.37
CA HIS A 96 15.21 -12.10 -8.54
C HIS A 96 14.21 -13.06 -7.86
N ARG A 97 14.40 -14.36 -8.11
CA ARG A 97 13.49 -15.43 -7.66
C ARG A 97 13.99 -16.10 -6.38
N ARG A 98 13.05 -16.62 -5.58
CA ARG A 98 13.35 -17.46 -4.42
C ARG A 98 12.42 -18.67 -4.41
N THR A 99 13.00 -19.87 -4.38
CA THR A 99 12.23 -21.11 -4.18
C THR A 99 11.97 -21.32 -2.69
N ILE A 100 10.71 -21.61 -2.35
CA ILE A 100 10.29 -21.87 -0.98
C ILE A 100 10.51 -23.33 -0.65
N SER A 101 11.26 -23.58 0.42
CA SER A 101 11.59 -24.93 0.90
C SER A 101 10.81 -25.26 2.17
N GLU A 102 10.82 -26.54 2.55
CA GLU A 102 10.32 -26.96 3.87
C GLU A 102 11.08 -26.29 5.01
N ALA A 103 12.40 -26.11 4.85
CA ALA A 103 13.24 -25.45 5.85
C ALA A 103 12.79 -24.02 6.12
N ASP A 104 12.31 -23.29 5.10
CA ASP A 104 11.75 -21.96 5.29
C ASP A 104 10.52 -21.98 6.20
N ILE A 105 9.61 -22.93 5.99
CA ILE A 105 8.38 -23.09 6.78
C ILE A 105 8.71 -23.42 8.24
N VAL A 106 9.60 -24.40 8.45
CA VAL A 106 10.01 -24.82 9.79
C VAL A 106 10.71 -23.69 10.54
N ASN A 107 11.65 -23.00 9.89
CA ASN A 107 12.37 -21.89 10.52
C ASN A 107 11.43 -20.71 10.83
N PHE A 108 10.48 -20.40 9.93
CA PHE A 108 9.53 -19.34 10.17
C PHE A 108 8.58 -19.67 11.33
N ALA A 109 8.08 -20.91 11.43
CA ALA A 109 7.30 -21.37 12.57
C ALA A 109 8.10 -21.23 13.88
N GLY A 110 9.39 -21.58 13.86
CA GLY A 110 10.28 -21.45 15.02
C GLY A 110 10.45 -20.01 15.49
N VAL A 111 10.69 -19.05 14.58
CA VAL A 111 10.92 -17.64 14.97
C VAL A 111 9.62 -16.87 15.27
N SER A 112 8.53 -17.17 14.55
CA SER A 112 7.25 -16.49 14.71
C SER A 112 6.38 -17.08 15.83
N GLY A 113 6.61 -18.35 16.17
CA GLY A 113 5.76 -19.15 17.05
C GLY A 113 4.51 -19.71 16.37
N ASP A 114 4.27 -19.40 15.08
CA ASP A 114 3.10 -19.88 14.34
C ASP A 114 3.26 -21.34 13.88
N HIS A 115 2.76 -22.26 14.71
CA HIS A 115 2.73 -23.69 14.45
C HIS A 115 1.36 -24.18 13.94
N PHE A 116 0.63 -23.32 13.22
CA PHE A 116 -0.68 -23.69 12.66
C PHE A 116 -0.60 -24.96 11.80
N TYR A 117 -1.59 -25.84 11.94
CA TYR A 117 -1.56 -27.20 11.37
C TYR A 117 -1.34 -27.21 9.85
N ALA A 118 -1.88 -26.23 9.12
CA ALA A 118 -1.75 -26.14 7.67
C ALA A 118 -0.28 -25.94 7.20
N HIS A 119 0.61 -25.51 8.11
CA HIS A 119 2.03 -25.32 7.85
C HIS A 119 2.89 -26.45 8.42
N MET A 120 2.47 -27.07 9.53
CA MET A 120 3.35 -27.92 10.35
C MET A 120 2.91 -29.38 10.45
N ASP A 121 1.64 -29.71 10.22
CA ASP A 121 1.11 -31.08 10.36
C ASP A 121 0.72 -31.64 9.00
N ASP A 122 1.47 -32.63 8.51
CA ASP A 122 1.21 -33.26 7.23
C ASP A 122 -0.07 -34.11 7.21
N ILE A 123 -0.46 -34.70 8.35
CA ILE A 123 -1.67 -35.52 8.46
C ILE A 123 -2.88 -34.59 8.37
N ALA A 124 -2.93 -33.57 9.21
CA ALA A 124 -4.05 -32.62 9.22
C ALA A 124 -4.13 -31.79 7.92
N ALA A 125 -3.00 -31.44 7.31
CA ALA A 125 -3.01 -30.66 6.06
C ALA A 125 -3.61 -31.43 4.88
N ARG A 126 -3.47 -32.76 4.83
CA ARG A 126 -4.08 -33.61 3.78
C ARG A 126 -5.61 -33.62 3.83
N GLU A 127 -6.19 -33.43 5.01
CA GLU A 127 -7.64 -33.36 5.21
C GLU A 127 -8.19 -31.93 5.03
N SER A 128 -7.31 -30.95 4.85
CA SER A 128 -7.68 -29.54 4.67
C SER A 128 -7.95 -29.19 3.21
N ILE A 129 -8.50 -27.99 2.98
CA ILE A 129 -8.69 -27.42 1.64
C ILE A 129 -7.39 -27.24 0.84
N PHE A 130 -6.22 -27.35 1.48
CA PHE A 130 -4.92 -27.18 0.84
C PHE A 130 -4.30 -28.51 0.39
N GLU A 131 -4.82 -29.64 0.86
CA GLU A 131 -4.42 -31.03 0.55
C GLU A 131 -2.97 -31.43 0.93
N ARG A 132 -2.14 -30.46 1.31
CA ARG A 132 -0.76 -30.63 1.79
C ARG A 132 -0.29 -29.36 2.49
N ARG A 133 0.83 -29.43 3.21
CA ARG A 133 1.39 -28.27 3.92
C ARG A 133 1.73 -27.12 2.96
N VAL A 134 1.35 -25.92 3.37
CA VAL A 134 1.60 -24.66 2.65
C VAL A 134 2.53 -23.77 3.46
N ALA A 135 3.20 -22.83 2.82
CA ALA A 135 3.99 -21.82 3.51
C ALA A 135 3.10 -20.79 4.22
N HIS A 136 3.59 -20.22 5.33
CA HIS A 136 2.90 -19.15 6.04
C HIS A 136 2.73 -17.93 5.14
N GLY A 137 1.53 -17.35 5.09
CA GLY A 137 1.32 -16.10 4.37
C GLY A 137 2.25 -14.97 4.87
N TYR A 138 2.46 -14.90 6.19
CA TYR A 138 3.38 -13.93 6.79
C TYR A 138 4.85 -14.18 6.42
N PHE A 139 5.25 -15.44 6.26
CA PHE A 139 6.57 -15.76 5.71
C PHE A 139 6.69 -15.27 4.26
N ILE A 140 5.66 -15.46 3.43
CA ILE A 140 5.69 -15.02 2.03
C ILE A 140 5.89 -13.51 1.91
N ILE A 141 5.20 -12.69 2.71
CA ILE A 141 5.39 -11.23 2.66
C ILE A 141 6.73 -10.80 3.26
N ALA A 142 7.25 -11.52 4.26
CA ALA A 142 8.58 -11.26 4.82
C ALA A 142 9.68 -11.61 3.81
N ALA A 143 9.56 -12.75 3.13
CA ALA A 143 10.45 -13.17 2.04
C ALA A 143 10.36 -12.19 0.86
N ALA A 144 9.16 -11.73 0.51
CA ALA A 144 8.96 -10.71 -0.51
C ALA A 144 9.69 -9.41 -0.15
N ALA A 145 9.56 -8.92 1.08
CA ALA A 145 10.32 -7.75 1.54
C ALA A 145 11.83 -7.96 1.41
N GLY A 146 12.35 -9.14 1.76
CA GLY A 146 13.75 -9.49 1.54
C GLY A 146 14.19 -9.49 0.07
N LEU A 147 13.27 -9.59 -0.88
CA LEU A 147 13.57 -9.54 -2.32
C LEU A 147 13.57 -8.13 -2.91
N PHE A 148 12.71 -7.22 -2.42
CA PHE A 148 12.53 -5.88 -3.01
C PHE A 148 13.12 -4.73 -2.17
N VAL A 149 13.50 -4.97 -0.91
CA VAL A 149 14.12 -3.92 -0.08
C VAL A 149 15.61 -3.86 -0.40
N ASP A 150 16.09 -2.66 -0.74
CA ASP A 150 17.53 -2.40 -0.84
C ASP A 150 18.10 -2.23 0.59
N PRO A 151 19.08 -3.03 1.01
CA PRO A 151 19.59 -2.99 2.38
C PRO A 151 20.52 -1.81 2.65
N ALA A 152 21.02 -1.13 1.61
CA ALA A 152 21.92 0.01 1.76
C ALA A 152 21.17 1.26 2.28
N PRO A 153 21.83 2.12 3.09
CA PRO A 153 21.27 3.42 3.45
C PRO A 153 20.90 4.22 2.20
N GLY A 154 19.69 4.76 2.15
CA GLY A 154 19.16 5.45 0.98
C GLY A 154 18.07 6.46 1.31
N PRO A 155 17.34 6.95 0.29
CA PRO A 155 16.26 7.92 0.47
C PRO A 155 15.03 7.38 1.23
N VAL A 156 14.82 6.06 1.28
CA VAL A 156 13.74 5.45 2.07
C VAL A 156 14.09 5.53 3.55
N LEU A 157 13.28 6.27 4.31
CA LEU A 157 13.50 6.56 5.72
C LEU A 157 12.85 5.51 6.63
N ALA A 158 11.64 5.09 6.28
CA ALA A 158 10.89 4.11 7.05
C ALA A 158 9.90 3.37 6.16
N ASN A 159 9.77 2.07 6.39
CA ASN A 159 8.64 1.26 5.94
C ASN A 159 7.72 1.06 7.14
N TYR A 160 6.55 1.71 7.13
CA TYR A 160 5.74 1.87 8.35
C TYR A 160 4.30 1.37 8.22
N GLY A 161 3.88 0.93 7.02
CA GLY A 161 2.49 0.56 6.79
C GLY A 161 2.34 -0.52 5.74
N LEU A 162 1.33 -1.36 5.96
CA LEU A 162 0.86 -2.38 5.04
C LEU A 162 -0.66 -2.25 4.92
N ASP A 163 -1.14 -2.01 3.70
CA ASP A 163 -2.56 -1.88 3.40
C ASP A 163 -3.02 -2.99 2.46
N GLU A 164 -4.30 -3.32 2.52
CA GLU A 164 -5.01 -4.17 1.54
C GLU A 164 -4.39 -5.55 1.30
N LEU A 165 -3.68 -6.14 2.29
CA LEU A 165 -3.05 -7.45 2.13
C LEU A 165 -4.07 -8.55 1.84
N ARG A 166 -3.85 -9.29 0.75
CA ARG A 166 -4.61 -10.46 0.36
C ARG A 166 -3.67 -11.59 -0.05
N PHE A 167 -3.95 -12.80 0.46
CA PHE A 167 -3.38 -14.06 -0.03
C PHE A 167 -4.38 -14.69 -0.98
N THR A 168 -4.06 -14.68 -2.27
CA THR A 168 -4.98 -15.11 -3.34
C THR A 168 -4.84 -16.59 -3.65
N LYS A 169 -3.64 -17.15 -3.43
CA LYS A 169 -3.34 -18.56 -3.66
C LYS A 169 -2.34 -19.08 -2.61
N PRO A 170 -2.42 -20.35 -2.21
CA PRO A 170 -1.40 -20.96 -1.36
C PRO A 170 -0.05 -21.04 -2.10
N VAL A 171 1.03 -20.96 -1.35
CA VAL A 171 2.40 -21.24 -1.82
C VAL A 171 2.84 -22.55 -1.18
N TYR A 172 3.24 -23.50 -1.99
CA TYR A 172 3.65 -24.83 -1.54
C TYR A 172 5.17 -24.96 -1.46
N ILE A 173 5.62 -25.98 -0.75
CA ILE A 173 7.04 -26.40 -0.77
C ILE A 173 7.43 -26.72 -2.22
N GLY A 174 8.53 -26.14 -2.68
CA GLY A 174 9.04 -26.23 -4.05
C GLY A 174 8.56 -25.13 -4.99
N ASP A 175 7.54 -24.33 -4.61
CA ASP A 175 7.12 -23.19 -5.42
C ASP A 175 8.19 -22.09 -5.44
N THR A 176 8.26 -21.35 -6.53
CA THR A 176 9.20 -20.24 -6.68
C THR A 176 8.47 -18.92 -6.72
N ILE A 177 8.80 -18.02 -5.80
CA ILE A 177 8.25 -16.67 -5.76
C ILE A 177 9.16 -15.66 -6.44
N GLN A 178 8.54 -14.64 -7.05
CA GLN A 178 9.17 -13.45 -7.61
C GLN A 178 8.29 -12.25 -7.27
N VAL A 179 8.87 -11.09 -6.98
CA VAL A 179 8.09 -9.91 -6.61
C VAL A 179 8.12 -8.88 -7.72
N ARG A 180 6.96 -8.36 -8.07
CA ARG A 180 6.80 -7.11 -8.82
C ARG A 180 6.44 -6.00 -7.83
N LEU A 181 7.32 -5.03 -7.69
CA LEU A 181 7.12 -3.83 -6.90
C LEU A 181 6.84 -2.66 -7.86
N ALA A 182 5.74 -1.94 -7.70
CA ALA A 182 5.39 -0.79 -8.52
C ALA A 182 5.21 0.47 -7.67
N CYS A 183 5.71 1.63 -8.12
CA CYS A 183 5.41 2.91 -7.46
C CYS A 183 3.92 3.23 -7.67
N LYS A 184 3.09 3.01 -6.64
CA LYS A 184 1.63 3.10 -6.74
C LYS A 184 1.11 4.52 -6.69
N GLN A 185 1.56 5.27 -5.70
CA GLN A 185 1.11 6.64 -5.48
C GLN A 185 2.19 7.41 -4.70
N LYS A 186 2.22 8.72 -4.90
CA LYS A 186 3.12 9.63 -4.21
C LYS A 186 2.31 10.75 -3.56
N THR A 187 2.50 10.94 -2.26
CA THR A 187 1.83 11.99 -1.49
C THR A 187 2.88 12.82 -0.76
N PRO A 188 3.16 14.06 -1.20
CA PRO A 188 4.04 14.96 -0.48
C PRO A 188 3.50 15.20 0.94
N LYS A 189 4.37 15.16 1.97
CA LYS A 189 3.98 15.39 3.37
C LYS A 189 4.54 16.71 3.91
N THR A 190 5.83 16.95 3.65
CA THR A 190 6.58 18.15 4.05
C THR A 190 7.59 18.50 2.96
N GLU A 191 8.39 19.55 3.14
CA GLU A 191 9.45 19.93 2.21
C GLU A 191 10.53 18.85 2.05
N ASP A 192 10.87 18.13 3.13
CA ASP A 192 11.97 17.16 3.15
C ASP A 192 11.56 15.70 2.91
N GLN A 193 10.26 15.40 2.95
CA GLN A 193 9.76 14.01 2.87
C GLN A 193 8.35 13.91 2.32
N GLY A 194 8.08 12.78 1.66
CA GLY A 194 6.77 12.39 1.17
C GLY A 194 6.51 10.91 1.44
N VAL A 195 5.25 10.51 1.35
CA VAL A 195 4.83 9.11 1.42
C VAL A 195 4.80 8.54 0.00
N VAL A 196 5.46 7.42 -0.20
CA VAL A 196 5.33 6.62 -1.43
C VAL A 196 4.64 5.32 -1.06
N SER A 197 3.48 5.12 -1.67
CA SER A 197 2.75 3.86 -1.63
C SER A 197 3.26 2.99 -2.76
N TRP A 198 3.56 1.72 -2.47
CA TRP A 198 4.05 0.75 -3.43
C TRP A 198 3.06 -0.39 -3.60
N GLY A 199 2.68 -0.69 -4.83
CA GLY A 199 1.92 -1.89 -5.15
C GLY A 199 2.86 -3.08 -5.20
N VAL A 200 2.57 -4.12 -4.42
CA VAL A 200 3.35 -5.36 -4.39
C VAL A 200 2.50 -6.49 -4.93
N GLU A 201 3.02 -7.18 -5.94
CA GLU A 201 2.50 -8.44 -6.44
C GLU A 201 3.55 -9.53 -6.25
N VAL A 202 3.24 -10.54 -5.44
CA VAL A 202 4.05 -11.75 -5.31
C VAL A 202 3.54 -12.76 -6.32
N LEU A 203 4.40 -13.18 -7.23
CA LEU A 203 4.11 -14.06 -8.35
C LEU A 203 4.73 -15.44 -8.11
N ASN A 204 4.05 -16.52 -8.51
CA ASN A 204 4.65 -17.86 -8.56
C ASN A 204 5.37 -18.14 -9.90
N GLN A 205 5.88 -19.36 -10.07
CA GLN A 205 6.52 -19.82 -11.30
C GLN A 205 5.63 -19.75 -12.55
N ASN A 206 4.31 -19.76 -12.37
CA ASN A 206 3.31 -19.69 -13.44
C ASN A 206 2.87 -18.24 -13.72
N GLN A 207 3.53 -17.24 -13.13
CA GLN A 207 3.16 -15.81 -13.22
C GLN A 207 1.78 -15.48 -12.63
N GLU A 208 1.30 -16.30 -11.69
CA GLU A 208 0.06 -16.06 -10.98
C GLU A 208 0.32 -15.32 -9.68
N ILE A 209 -0.53 -14.35 -9.36
CA ILE A 209 -0.45 -13.62 -8.08
C ILE A 209 -0.86 -14.56 -6.95
N VAL A 210 0.05 -14.77 -5.99
CA VAL A 210 -0.18 -15.53 -4.75
C VAL A 210 -0.45 -14.62 -3.56
N ALA A 211 0.09 -13.40 -3.58
CA ALA A 211 -0.23 -12.36 -2.62
C ALA A 211 -0.16 -10.97 -3.28
N SER A 212 -1.04 -10.06 -2.85
CA SER A 212 -1.01 -8.66 -3.24
C SER A 212 -1.27 -7.74 -2.06
N TYR A 213 -0.57 -6.61 -2.02
CA TYR A 213 -0.68 -5.63 -0.93
C TYR A 213 -0.08 -4.29 -1.33
N THR A 214 -0.32 -3.26 -0.50
CA THR A 214 0.34 -1.96 -0.62
C THR A 214 1.31 -1.76 0.55
N VAL A 215 2.53 -1.33 0.26
CA VAL A 215 3.51 -0.92 1.28
C VAL A 215 3.56 0.61 1.34
N LEU A 216 3.54 1.18 2.55
CA LEU A 216 3.69 2.62 2.76
C LEU A 216 5.11 2.93 3.26
N THR A 217 5.81 3.75 2.50
CA THR A 217 7.16 4.19 2.85
C THR A 217 7.23 5.70 2.99
N LEU A 218 8.00 6.17 3.97
CA LEU A 218 8.40 7.56 4.07
C LEU A 218 9.71 7.73 3.31
N VAL A 219 9.74 8.61 2.32
CA VAL A 219 10.86 8.80 1.40
C VAL A 219 11.32 10.25 1.42
N ARG A 220 12.62 10.44 1.49
CA ARG A 220 13.26 11.76 1.46
C ARG A 220 13.03 12.44 0.11
N ARG A 221 12.77 13.75 0.16
CA ARG A 221 12.70 14.64 -0.99
C ARG A 221 14.06 15.29 -1.22
N LYS A 222 14.41 15.60 -2.46
CA LYS A 222 15.56 16.47 -2.72
C LYS A 222 15.22 17.88 -2.27
N ALA A 223 16.14 18.53 -1.57
CA ALA A 223 16.02 19.96 -1.31
C ALA A 223 15.83 20.67 -2.66
N VAL A 224 14.78 21.49 -2.76
CA VAL A 224 14.63 22.39 -3.90
C VAL A 224 15.81 23.34 -3.81
N SER A 225 16.78 23.22 -4.72
CA SER A 225 17.84 24.22 -4.82
C SER A 225 17.16 25.56 -5.08
N ALA A 226 17.26 26.50 -4.13
CA ALA A 226 16.94 27.89 -4.42
C ALA A 226 17.74 28.29 -5.67
N PRO A 227 17.15 29.03 -6.63
CA PRO A 227 17.91 29.52 -7.76
C PRO A 227 19.14 30.24 -7.22
N THR A 228 20.32 29.82 -7.65
CA THR A 228 21.56 30.53 -7.32
C THR A 228 21.41 31.97 -7.81
N LYS A 229 21.86 32.96 -7.02
CA LYS A 229 21.87 34.40 -7.38
C LYS A 229 22.42 34.71 -8.78
N ALA A 230 23.15 33.78 -9.41
CA ALA A 230 23.59 33.86 -10.80
C ALA A 230 22.44 33.82 -11.83
N GLU A 231 21.30 33.19 -11.53
CA GLU A 231 20.16 33.08 -12.46
C GLU A 231 19.21 34.28 -12.39
N GLU A 232 19.21 35.04 -11.29
CA GLU A 232 18.46 36.30 -11.18
C GLU A 232 19.12 37.45 -11.98
N LEU A 233 20.45 37.43 -12.11
CA LEU A 233 21.19 38.44 -12.87
C LEU A 233 21.00 38.34 -14.39
N VAL A 234 20.55 37.19 -14.91
CA VAL A 234 20.30 36.99 -16.36
C VAL A 234 18.89 37.45 -16.76
N LYS A 235 17.95 37.59 -15.81
CA LYS A 235 16.58 38.06 -16.11
C LYS A 235 16.44 39.59 -16.12
N HIS A 236 17.44 40.31 -15.64
CA HIS A 236 17.45 41.79 -15.56
C HIS A 236 18.72 42.43 -16.15
N GLY A 237 19.45 41.71 -17.01
CA GLY A 237 20.60 42.22 -17.77
C GLY A 237 20.29 42.45 -19.23
#